data_AF-A0A3S4HS87-F1
#
_entry.id   AF-A0A3S4HS87-F1
#
_cell.length_a   1.000
_cell.length_b   1.000
_cell.length_c   1.000
_cell.angle_alpha   90.00
_cell.angle_beta   90.00
_cell.angle_gamma   90.00
#
_symmetry.space_group_name_H-M   'P 1'
#
loop_
_entity.id
_entity.type
_entity.pdbx_description
1 polymer ?
#
loop_
_entity_poly.entity_id
_entity_poly.type
_entity_poly.pdbx_seq_one_letter_code
_entity_poly.pdbx_strand_id
1 'polypeptide(L)'
;MWLLEFSVLFTSVCYYFYIGRAIFPSLSKNTILFVALILLVAGVCSHQQMYTSAWIVMITSVFITLHGFNFLDRWEEINIDSLYISLALILIIVFMIHGLFGTVYFGG
;
A
#
# COMPACT_ATOMS: atom_id res chain seq x y z
N MET A 1 -16.68 0.53 15.87
CA MET A 1 -15.22 0.35 15.68
C MET A 1 -14.88 0.06 14.23
N TRP A 2 -15.48 -0.97 13.61
CA TRP A 2 -15.28 -1.32 12.19
C TRP A 2 -15.33 -0.15 11.19
N LEU A 3 -16.31 0.74 11.32
CA LEU A 3 -16.48 1.89 10.40
C LEU A 3 -15.30 2.88 10.49
N LEU A 4 -14.74 3.08 11.69
CA LEU A 4 -13.55 3.91 11.90
C LEU A 4 -12.32 3.27 11.24
N GLU A 5 -12.13 1.96 11.45
CA GLU A 5 -11.00 1.21 10.88
C GLU A 5 -11.04 1.19 9.34
N PHE A 6 -12.24 1.03 8.78
CA PHE A 6 -12.45 1.15 7.34
C PHE A 6 -12.13 2.56 6.82
N SER A 7 -12.61 3.62 7.49
CA SER A 7 -12.31 5.00 7.11
C SER A 7 -10.81 5.31 7.14
N VAL A 8 -10.09 4.78 8.13
CA VAL A 8 -8.64 4.92 8.26
C VAL A 8 -7.93 4.21 7.10
N LEU A 9 -8.29 2.96 6.80
CA LEU A 9 -7.76 2.23 5.65
C LEU A 9 -8.04 2.94 4.33
N PHE A 10 -9.28 3.36 4.10
CA PHE A 10 -9.68 4.05 2.88
C PHE A 10 -8.86 5.33 2.67
N THR A 11 -8.70 6.12 3.74
CA THR A 11 -7.90 7.36 3.70
C THR A 11 -6.44 7.06 3.36
N SER A 12 -5.84 6.02 3.95
CA SER A 12 -4.47 5.60 3.64
C SER A 12 -4.30 5.13 2.20
N VAL A 13 -5.28 4.39 1.66
CA VAL A 13 -5.27 3.96 0.25
C VAL A 13 -5.37 5.17 -0.69
N CYS A 14 -6.24 6.13 -0.39
CA CYS A 14 -6.31 7.38 -1.14
C CYS A 14 -4.99 8.16 -1.10
N TYR A 15 -4.35 8.19 0.07
CA TYR A 15 -3.03 8.81 0.25
C TYR A 15 -1.96 8.14 -0.60
N TYR A 16 -1.89 6.80 -0.58
CA TYR A 16 -1.00 6.01 -1.43
C TYR A 16 -1.20 6.30 -2.92
N PHE A 17 -2.45 6.39 -3.37
CA PHE A 17 -2.76 6.70 -4.77
C PHE A 17 -2.31 8.11 -5.16
N TYR A 18 -2.60 9.10 -4.31
CA TYR A 18 -2.26 10.50 -4.59
C TYR A 18 -0.75 10.71 -4.65
N ILE A 19 -0.03 10.18 -3.67
CA ILE A 19 1.43 10.31 -3.59
C ILE A 19 2.10 9.50 -4.70
N GLY A 20 1.64 8.28 -4.96
CA GLY A 20 2.16 7.48 -6.06
C GLY A 20 2.07 8.20 -7.40
N ARG A 21 0.97 8.92 -7.65
CA ARG A 21 0.81 9.74 -8.86
C ARG A 21 1.70 10.98 -8.89
N ALA A 22 1.99 11.57 -7.74
CA ALA A 22 2.79 12.79 -7.66
C ALA A 22 4.29 12.51 -7.80
N ILE A 23 4.76 11.43 -7.17
CA ILE A 23 6.18 11.05 -7.11
C ILE A 23 6.59 10.21 -8.32
N PHE A 24 5.70 9.36 -8.83
CA PHE A 24 6.00 8.41 -9.92
C PHE A 24 5.15 8.68 -11.16
N PRO A 25 5.41 9.75 -11.92
CA PRO A 25 4.63 10.10 -13.11
C PRO A 25 4.79 9.09 -14.26
N SER A 26 5.86 8.30 -14.26
CA SER A 26 6.13 7.19 -15.17
C SER A 26 5.14 6.02 -15.01
N LEU A 27 4.57 5.84 -13.81
CA LEU A 27 3.58 4.79 -13.56
C LEU A 27 2.23 5.16 -14.16
N SER A 28 1.61 4.20 -14.86
CA SER A 28 0.28 4.41 -15.40
C SER A 28 -0.73 4.62 -14.27
N LYS A 29 -1.60 5.63 -14.42
CA LYS A 29 -2.68 5.93 -13.45
C LYS A 29 -3.53 4.69 -13.16
N ASN A 30 -3.79 3.88 -14.17
CA ASN A 30 -4.59 2.67 -14.06
C ASN A 30 -3.89 1.61 -13.20
N THR A 31 -2.57 1.49 -13.30
CA THR A 31 -1.77 0.55 -12.48
C THR A 31 -1.82 0.95 -11.01
N ILE A 32 -1.59 2.22 -10.68
CA ILE A 32 -1.63 2.68 -9.27
C ILE A 32 -3.05 2.53 -8.71
N LEU A 33 -4.08 2.88 -9.50
CA LEU A 33 -5.47 2.71 -9.09
C LEU A 33 -5.79 1.24 -8.80
N PHE A 34 -5.36 0.33 -9.68
CA PHE A 34 -5.58 -1.10 -9.52
C PHE A 34 -4.92 -1.62 -8.23
N VAL A 35 -3.66 -1.28 -8.00
CA VAL A 35 -2.93 -1.67 -6.77
C VAL A 35 -3.59 -1.09 -5.52
N ALA A 36 -4.02 0.16 -5.56
CA ALA A 36 -4.72 0.82 -4.46
C ALA A 36 -6.04 0.11 -4.13
N LEU A 37 -6.83 -0.28 -5.14
CA LEU A 37 -8.06 -1.05 -4.95
C LEU A 37 -7.79 -2.44 -4.36
N ILE A 38 -6.74 -3.12 -4.82
CA ILE A 38 -6.38 -4.44 -4.24
C ILE A 38 -5.93 -4.28 -2.79
N LEU A 39 -5.15 -3.25 -2.45
CA LEU A 39 -4.77 -2.96 -1.06
C LEU A 39 -5.99 -2.73 -0.17
N LEU A 40 -7.00 -2.00 -0.67
CA LEU A 40 -8.25 -1.78 0.04
C LEU A 40 -8.98 -3.10 0.29
N VAL A 41 -9.12 -3.93 -0.75
CA VAL A 41 -9.76 -5.26 -0.65
C VAL A 41 -8.99 -6.16 0.31
N ALA A 42 -7.67 -6.24 0.20
CA ALA A 42 -6.82 -7.06 1.06
C ALA A 42 -6.92 -6.64 2.53
N GLY A 43 -6.90 -5.33 2.81
CA GLY A 43 -7.07 -4.82 4.17
C GLY A 43 -8.45 -5.12 4.77
N VAL A 44 -9.52 -5.04 3.97
CA VAL A 44 -10.87 -5.39 4.41
C VAL A 44 -11.03 -6.90 4.63
N CYS A 45 -10.60 -7.72 3.67
CA CYS A 45 -10.75 -9.18 3.74
C CYS A 45 -9.95 -9.80 4.88
N SER A 46 -8.75 -9.28 5.16
CA SER A 46 -7.89 -9.77 6.23
C SER A 46 -8.36 -9.38 7.65
N HIS A 47 -9.36 -8.50 7.78
CA HIS A 47 -9.80 -7.92 9.06
C HIS A 47 -8.65 -7.21 9.82
N GLN A 48 -7.64 -6.73 9.10
CA GLN A 48 -6.47 -6.03 9.65
C GLN A 48 -6.37 -4.59 9.13
N GLN A 49 -7.50 -3.91 8.96
CA GLN A 49 -7.60 -2.59 8.34
C GLN A 49 -6.64 -1.56 8.95
N MET A 50 -6.51 -1.52 10.27
CA MET A 50 -5.59 -0.62 10.98
C MET A 50 -4.12 -0.93 10.70
N TYR A 51 -3.74 -2.21 10.69
CA TYR A 51 -2.37 -2.63 10.40
C TYR A 51 -2.02 -2.36 8.93
N THR A 52 -2.91 -2.70 8.00
CA THR A 52 -2.73 -2.41 6.57
C THR A 52 -2.60 -0.91 6.33
N SER A 53 -3.43 -0.09 6.98
CA SER A 53 -3.34 1.37 6.94
C SER A 53 -1.98 1.89 7.40
N ALA A 54 -1.49 1.43 8.56
CA ALA A 54 -0.21 1.86 9.11
C ALA A 54 0.96 1.55 8.17
N TRP A 55 0.98 0.35 7.57
CA TRP A 55 1.99 -0.04 6.59
C TRP A 55 1.93 0.78 5.32
N ILE A 56 0.73 1.06 4.81
CA ILE A 56 0.56 1.95 3.64
C ILE A 56 1.16 3.32 3.93
N VAL A 57 0.81 3.93 5.06
CA VAL A 57 1.33 5.26 5.45
C VAL A 57 2.85 5.23 5.60
N MET A 58 3.41 4.18 6.21
CA MET A 58 4.84 4.03 6.39
C MET A 58 5.58 3.98 5.05
N ILE A 59 5.14 3.12 4.12
CA ILE A 59 5.72 3.01 2.78
C ILE A 59 5.65 4.36 2.08
N THR A 60 4.47 4.97 2.02
CA THR A 60 4.28 6.25 1.33
C THR A 60 5.15 7.36 1.94
N SER A 61 5.30 7.40 3.27
CA SER A 61 6.15 8.39 3.96
C SER A 61 7.64 8.20 3.64
N VAL A 62 8.11 6.96 3.54
CA VAL A 62 9.50 6.66 3.14
C VAL A 62 9.77 7.21 1.74
N PHE A 63 8.88 6.96 0.78
CA PHE A 63 9.06 7.46 -0.59
C PHE A 63 8.96 8.98 -0.70
N ILE A 64 8.09 9.64 0.08
CA ILE A 64 8.06 11.11 0.17
C ILE A 64 9.39 11.63 0.68
N THR A 65 9.93 11.02 1.73
CA THR A 65 11.20 11.44 2.34
C THR A 65 12.35 11.28 1.36
N LEU A 66 12.44 10.12 0.69
CA LEU A 66 13.44 9.86 -0.34
C LEU A 66 13.33 10.85 -1.52
N HIS A 67 12.11 11.24 -1.90
CA HIS A 67 11.88 12.23 -2.96
C HIS A 67 12.30 13.62 -2.50
N GLY A 68 11.94 14.03 -1.29
CA GLY A 68 12.28 15.35 -0.73
C GLY A 68 13.79 15.59 -0.58
N PHE A 69 14.58 14.53 -0.37
CA PHE A 69 16.05 14.62 -0.31
C PHE A 69 16.74 14.48 -1.67
N ASN A 70 16.00 14.48 -2.79
CA ASN A 70 16.52 14.18 -4.14
C ASN A 70 17.35 12.88 -4.20
N PHE A 71 17.07 11.93 -3.31
CA PHE A 71 17.75 10.63 -3.30
C PHE A 71 17.32 9.77 -4.48
N LEU A 72 16.09 9.99 -4.99
CA LEU A 72 15.58 9.32 -6.20
C LEU A 72 16.41 9.62 -7.45
N ASP A 73 16.84 10.87 -7.65
CA ASP A 73 17.65 11.26 -8.83
C ASP A 73 19.02 10.59 -8.84
N ARG A 74 19.56 10.24 -7.66
CA ARG A 74 20.83 9.49 -7.53
C ARG A 74 20.69 7.99 -7.78
N TRP A 75 19.46 7.49 -7.81
CA TRP A 75 19.13 6.07 -7.90
C TRP A 75 18.52 5.74 -9.27
N GLU A 76 18.90 6.46 -10.33
CA GLU A 76 18.46 6.21 -11.72
C GLU A 76 18.67 4.75 -12.18
N GLU A 77 19.64 4.03 -11.61
CA GLU A 77 19.87 2.60 -11.89
C GLU A 77 18.83 1.66 -11.25
N ILE A 78 18.13 2.10 -10.21
CA ILE A 78 17.13 1.29 -9.52
C ILE A 78 15.75 1.75 -9.98
N ASN A 79 14.97 0.81 -10.52
CA ASN A 79 13.60 1.07 -10.97
C ASN A 79 12.68 1.30 -9.75
N ILE A 80 12.74 2.49 -9.17
CA ILE A 80 12.04 2.82 -7.92
C ILE A 80 10.51 2.74 -8.08
N ASP A 81 10.00 3.00 -9.29
CA ASP A 81 8.59 2.81 -9.63
C ASP A 81 8.14 1.37 -9.37
N SER A 82 8.96 0.41 -9.83
CA SER A 82 8.70 -1.01 -9.62
C SER A 82 8.83 -1.40 -8.15
N LEU A 83 9.75 -0.76 -7.39
CA LEU A 83 9.92 -0.99 -5.96
C LEU A 83 8.67 -0.54 -5.18
N TYR A 84 8.10 0.63 -5.52
CA TYR A 84 6.88 1.16 -4.92
C TYR A 84 5.71 0.19 -5.07
N ILE A 85 5.49 -0.30 -6.30
CA ILE A 85 4.43 -1.29 -6.58
C ILE A 85 4.73 -2.63 -5.91
N SER A 86 5.98 -3.10 -5.94
CA SER A 86 6.36 -4.40 -5.40
C SER A 86 6.14 -4.47 -3.89
N LEU A 87 6.47 -3.39 -3.16
CA LEU A 87 6.21 -3.32 -1.71
C LEU A 87 4.71 -3.36 -1.40
N ALA A 88 3.88 -2.68 -2.19
CA ALA A 88 2.42 -2.78 -2.05
C ALA A 88 1.90 -4.20 -2.35
N LEU A 89 2.43 -4.87 -3.38
CA LEU A 89 2.09 -6.27 -3.70
C LEU A 89 2.52 -7.24 -2.60
N ILE A 90 3.69 -7.03 -1.99
CA ILE A 90 4.14 -7.82 -0.83
C ILE A 90 3.16 -7.67 0.33
N LEU A 91 2.73 -6.44 0.64
CA LEU A 91 1.71 -6.21 1.67
C LEU A 91 0.42 -6.96 1.34
N ILE A 92 -0.05 -6.88 0.10
CA ILE A 92 -1.25 -7.61 -0.36
C ILE A 92 -1.09 -9.11 -0.08
N ILE A 93 0.05 -9.71 -0.46
CA ILE A 93 0.30 -11.14 -0.25
C ILE A 93 0.32 -11.46 1.25
N VAL A 94 1.04 -10.68 2.06
CA VAL A 94 1.17 -10.90 3.51
C VAL A 94 -0.19 -10.86 4.20
N PHE A 95 -1.03 -9.87 3.89
CA PHE A 95 -2.35 -9.73 4.49
C PHE A 95 -3.35 -10.77 3.98
N MET A 96 -3.30 -11.12 2.69
CA MET A 96 -4.13 -12.20 2.14
C MET A 96 -3.78 -13.55 2.77
N ILE A 97 -2.48 -13.85 2.93
CA ILE A 97 -2.00 -15.05 3.63
C ILE A 97 -2.47 -15.04 5.08
N HIS A 98 -2.32 -13.94 5.81
CA HIS A 98 -2.81 -13.84 7.19
C HIS A 98 -4.33 -14.02 7.30
N GLY A 99 -5.11 -13.47 6.37
CA GLY A 99 -6.56 -13.70 6.31
C GLY A 99 -6.90 -15.16 6.01
N LEU A 100 -6.13 -15.80 5.12
CA LEU A 100 -6.34 -17.19 4.72
C LEU A 100 -5.96 -18.18 5.83
N PHE A 101 -4.87 -17.95 6.55
CA PHE A 101 -4.45 -18.82 7.66
C PHE A 101 -5.18 -18.47 8.97
N GLY A 102 -5.51 -17.21 9.22
CA GLY A 102 -6.29 -16.79 10.38
C GLY A 102 -7.69 -17.42 10.41
N THR A 103 -8.32 -17.57 9.24
CA THR A 103 -9.62 -18.26 9.10
C THR A 103 -9.52 -19.78 9.23
N VAL A 104 -8.36 -20.39 8.91
CA VAL A 104 -8.14 -21.84 9.01
C VAL A 104 -7.76 -22.27 10.44
N TYR A 105 -7.02 -21.43 11.19
CA TYR A 105 -6.58 -21.75 12.55
C TYR A 105 -7.57 -21.32 13.65
N PHE A 106 -8.43 -20.35 13.40
CA PHE A 106 -9.45 -19.87 14.34
C PHE A 106 -10.85 -20.00 13.73
N GLY A 107 -11.21 -21.23 13.37
CA GLY A 107 -12.44 -21.60 12.65
C GLY A 107 -13.70 -20.83 13.07
N GLY A 108 -14.51 -20.50 12.06
CA GLY A 108 -15.90 -20.04 12.24
C GLY A 108 -16.82 -21.13 12.77
#